data_AF-A0A2V8MLA2-F1
#
_entry.id   AF-A0A2V8MLA2-F1
#
_cell.length_a   1.000
_cell.length_b   1.000
_cell.length_c   1.000
_cell.angle_alpha   90.00
_cell.angle_beta   90.00
_cell.angle_gamma   90.00
#
_symmetry.space_group_name_H-M   'P 1'
#
loop_
_entity.id
_entity.type
_entity.pdbx_description
1 polymer ?
#
loop_
_entity_poly.entity_id
_entity_poly.type
_entity_poly.pdbx_seq_one_letter_code
_entity_poly.pdbx_strand_id
1 'polypeptide(L)'
;MRISQWPKVNTKWYLGVQCLKCRTPILFALDHGEGIGQPPRTGRLVLTCPLADCGHQADYSTAAVSRFQKQPPATKEMKHPGGSI
;
A
#
# COMPACT_ATOMS: atom_id res chain seq x y z
N MET A 1 -23.95 27.02 9.01
CA MET A 1 -23.61 25.86 8.14
C MET A 1 -22.38 25.17 8.71
N ARG A 2 -22.56 24.00 9.34
CA ARG A 2 -21.44 23.14 9.75
C ARG A 2 -21.10 22.27 8.55
N ILE A 3 -19.98 22.58 7.89
CA ILE A 3 -19.44 21.73 6.85
C ILE A 3 -18.87 20.52 7.60
N SER A 4 -19.56 19.39 7.54
CA SER A 4 -19.09 18.10 8.05
C SER A 4 -17.88 17.67 7.23
N GLN A 5 -16.72 18.22 7.56
CA GLN A 5 -15.43 17.83 7.03
C GLN A 5 -15.07 16.46 7.62
N TRP A 6 -15.68 15.41 7.06
CA TRP A 6 -15.13 14.07 7.18
C TRP A 6 -13.78 14.08 6.48
N PRO A 7 -12.65 13.86 7.18
CA PRO A 7 -11.37 13.74 6.51
C PRO A 7 -11.48 12.51 5.61
N LYS A 8 -11.36 12.73 4.30
CA LYS A 8 -11.28 11.69 3.26
C LYS A 8 -10.62 10.45 3.85
N VAL A 9 -11.40 9.38 4.03
CA VAL A 9 -10.87 8.04 4.28
C VAL A 9 -9.81 7.85 3.20
N ASN A 10 -8.54 7.81 3.60
CA ASN A 10 -7.39 7.90 2.69
C ASN A 10 -7.28 6.57 1.91
N THR A 11 -8.25 6.33 1.03
CA THR A 11 -8.42 5.14 0.19
C THR A 11 -7.54 5.27 -1.04
N LYS A 12 -6.26 5.57 -0.83
CA LYS A 12 -5.28 5.58 -1.91
C LYS A 12 -5.05 4.15 -2.36
N TRP A 13 -5.31 3.91 -3.64
CA TRP A 13 -4.90 2.69 -4.31
C TRP A 13 -3.42 2.77 -4.68
N TYR A 14 -2.77 1.62 -4.63
CA TYR A 14 -1.37 1.45 -4.96
C TYR A 14 -1.24 0.29 -5.96
N LEU A 15 -0.32 0.44 -6.90
CA LEU A 15 0.13 -0.68 -7.72
C LEU A 15 1.27 -1.41 -7.00
N GLY A 16 1.22 -2.73 -7.05
CA GLY A 16 2.23 -3.58 -6.45
C GLY A 16 2.28 -4.96 -7.08
N VAL A 17 3.26 -5.74 -6.61
CA VAL A 17 3.41 -7.17 -6.91
C VAL A 17 3.50 -7.95 -5.60
N GLN A 18 3.31 -9.27 -5.63
CA GLN A 18 3.58 -10.10 -4.46
C GLN A 18 5.04 -10.55 -4.46
N CYS A 19 5.71 -10.43 -3.31
CA CYS A 19 7.06 -10.96 -3.14
C CYS A 19 7.09 -12.46 -3.50
N LEU A 20 8.02 -12.87 -4.35
CA LEU A 20 8.13 -14.29 -4.76
C LEU A 20 8.51 -15.23 -3.61
N LYS A 21 9.12 -14.69 -2.54
CA LYS A 21 9.56 -15.45 -1.36
C LYS A 21 8.48 -15.53 -0.27
N CYS A 22 7.98 -14.39 0.21
CA CYS A 22 7.08 -14.33 1.37
C CYS A 22 5.65 -13.89 1.04
N ARG A 23 5.33 -13.64 -0.23
CA ARG A 23 4.01 -13.19 -0.72
C ARG A 23 3.53 -11.83 -0.20
N THR A 24 4.31 -11.15 0.65
CA THR A 24 4.02 -9.77 1.10
C THR A 24 3.90 -8.83 -0.11
N PRO A 25 2.90 -7.94 -0.14
CA PRO A 25 2.78 -6.92 -1.17
C PRO A 25 3.99 -5.97 -1.20
N ILE A 26 4.58 -5.79 -2.37
CA ILE A 26 5.60 -4.78 -2.67
C ILE A 26 4.93 -3.68 -3.48
N LEU A 27 4.64 -2.56 -2.82
CA LEU A 27 3.98 -1.41 -3.44
C LEU A 27 5.04 -0.48 -4.05
N PHE A 28 4.91 -0.15 -5.33
CA PHE A 28 5.92 0.65 -6.04
C PHE A 28 5.37 1.92 -6.70
N ALA A 29 4.04 2.04 -6.87
CA ALA A 29 3.43 3.25 -7.41
C ALA A 29 2.09 3.57 -6.74
N LEU A 30 1.76 4.86 -6.67
CA LEU A 30 0.40 5.32 -6.38
C LEU A 30 -0.45 5.16 -7.63
N ASP A 31 -1.68 4.70 -7.45
CA ASP A 31 -2.63 4.54 -8.53
C ASP A 31 -3.65 5.68 -8.50
N HIS A 32 -3.52 6.58 -9.47
CA HIS A 32 -4.36 7.78 -9.61
C HIS A 32 -5.51 7.58 -10.62
N GLY A 33 -5.64 6.39 -11.21
CA GLY A 33 -6.59 6.12 -12.29
C GLY A 33 -7.96 5.66 -11.80
N GLU A 34 -9.02 6.28 -12.32
CA GLU A 34 -10.41 5.77 -12.23
C GLU A 34 -10.64 4.55 -13.15
N GLY A 35 -9.68 4.21 -14.01
CA GLY A 35 -9.84 3.22 -15.08
C GLY A 35 -8.58 2.41 -15.39
N ILE A 36 -8.83 1.29 -16.07
CA ILE A 36 -7.92 0.21 -16.46
C ILE A 36 -6.82 0.76 -17.39
N GLY A 37 -5.78 1.34 -16.81
CA GLY A 37 -4.56 1.70 -17.53
C GLY A 37 -3.60 0.52 -17.53
N GLN A 38 -3.30 -0.03 -18.71
CA GLN A 38 -2.25 -1.04 -18.86
C GLN A 38 -0.91 -0.37 -18.50
N PRO A 39 -0.21 -0.80 -17.44
CA PRO A 39 1.02 -0.13 -17.02
C PRO A 39 2.03 -0.15 -18.17
N PRO A 40 2.78 0.95 -18.37
CA PRO A 40 3.79 1.01 -19.43
C PRO A 40 4.78 -0.16 -19.25
N ARG A 41 5.15 -0.81 -20.37
CA ARG A 41 6.15 -1.88 -20.37
C ARG A 41 7.48 -1.28 -19.91
N THR A 42 7.75 -1.39 -18.63
CA THR A 42 9.00 -0.94 -18.04
C THR A 42 10.06 -1.92 -18.48
N GLY A 43 11.17 -1.43 -19.06
CA GLY A 43 12.24 -2.29 -19.56
C GLY A 43 12.89 -3.15 -18.49
N ARG A 44 12.81 -2.74 -17.21
CA ARG A 44 13.21 -3.52 -16.05
C ARG A 44 12.58 -3.01 -14.76
N LEU A 45 12.02 -3.89 -13.92
CA LEU A 45 11.43 -3.58 -12.62
C LEU A 45 12.07 -4.44 -11.52
N VAL A 46 13.20 -3.99 -10.98
CA VAL A 46 13.85 -4.66 -9.84
C VAL A 46 13.29 -4.09 -8.54
N LEU A 47 12.72 -4.95 -7.70
CA LEU A 47 12.12 -4.55 -6.44
C LEU A 47 12.67 -5.38 -5.28
N THR A 48 12.73 -4.75 -4.11
CA THR A 48 13.11 -5.38 -2.84
C THR A 48 11.90 -5.48 -1.93
N CYS A 49 11.70 -6.63 -1.30
CA CYS A 49 10.62 -6.83 -0.34
C CYS A 49 10.80 -5.90 0.88
N PRO A 50 9.78 -5.12 1.26
CA PRO A 50 9.90 -4.12 2.34
C PRO A 50 9.89 -4.74 3.73
N LEU A 51 9.54 -6.03 3.85
CA LEU A 51 9.58 -6.74 5.13
C LEU A 51 11.05 -6.98 5.54
N ALA A 52 11.44 -6.44 6.69
CA ALA A 52 12.81 -6.47 7.20
C ALA A 52 13.39 -7.90 7.26
N ASP A 53 12.59 -8.87 7.73
CA ASP A 53 13.01 -10.27 7.82
C ASP A 53 13.09 -10.99 6.46
N CYS A 54 12.50 -10.41 5.40
CA CYS A 54 12.52 -11.02 4.08
C CYS A 54 13.67 -10.51 3.23
N GLY A 55 13.77 -9.19 3.02
CA GLY A 55 14.81 -8.52 2.22
C GLY A 55 14.96 -9.00 0.76
N HIS A 56 14.06 -9.86 0.27
CA HIS A 56 14.21 -10.52 -1.03
C HIS A 56 14.14 -9.51 -2.18
N GLN A 57 15.19 -9.49 -3.01
CA GLN A 57 15.30 -8.67 -4.20
C GLN A 57 15.21 -9.54 -5.45
N ALA A 58 14.35 -9.15 -6.40
CA ALA A 58 14.21 -9.87 -7.67
C ALA A 58 13.74 -8.92 -8.79
N ASP A 59 13.80 -9.43 -10.02
CA ASP A 59 13.21 -8.79 -11.19
C ASP A 59 11.73 -9.16 -11.32
N TYR A 60 10.86 -8.15 -11.32
CA TYR A 60 9.40 -8.27 -11.40
C TYR A 60 8.85 -7.71 -12.71
N SER A 61 9.68 -7.52 -13.74
CA SER A 61 9.26 -6.95 -15.04
C SER A 61 8.13 -7.72 -15.72
N THR A 62 8.05 -9.04 -15.47
CA THR A 62 7.01 -9.93 -16.01
C THR A 62 5.99 -10.36 -14.96
N ALA A 63 6.07 -9.80 -13.74
CA ALA A 63 5.16 -10.16 -12.66
C ALA A 63 3.78 -9.54 -12.89
N ALA A 64 2.73 -10.24 -12.47
CA ALA A 64 1.37 -9.70 -12.48
C ALA A 64 1.26 -8.53 -11.50
N VAL A 65 0.98 -7.34 -12.03
CA VAL A 65 0.70 -6.13 -11.24
C VAL A 65 -0.73 -6.21 -10.69
N SER A 66 -0.89 -5.94 -9.40
CA SER A 66 -2.17 -5.91 -8.70
C SER A 66 -2.40 -4.58 -8.00
N ARG A 67 -3.66 -4.26 -7.73
CA ARG A 67 -4.09 -3.09 -6.97
C ARG A 67 -4.22 -3.44 -5.48
N PHE A 68 -3.63 -2.60 -4.63
CA PHE A 68 -3.68 -2.73 -3.18
C PHE A 68 -4.21 -1.44 -2.56
N GLN A 69 -5.03 -1.55 -1.52
CA GLN A 69 -5.33 -0.41 -0.65
C GLN A 69 -4.46 -0.48 0.59
N LYS A 70 -3.83 0.63 0.95
CA LYS A 70 -3.34 0.78 2.31
C LYS A 70 -4.57 1.05 3.18
N GLN A 71 -4.92 0.11 4.05
CA GLN A 71 -5.80 0.46 5.14
C GLN A 71 -5.11 1.56 5.95
N PRO A 72 -5.82 2.64 6.33
CA PRO A 72 -5.27 3.57 7.30
C PRO A 72 -4.82 2.74 8.51
N PRO A 73 -3.66 3.04 9.11
CA PRO A 73 -3.30 2.40 10.36
C PRO A 73 -4.50 2.60 11.27
N ALA A 74 -5.08 1.50 11.76
CA ALA A 74 -6.12 1.61 12.76
C ALA A 74 -5.53 2.53 13.82
N THR A 75 -6.11 3.71 13.99
CA THR A 75 -5.96 4.48 15.21
C THR A 75 -6.47 3.52 16.27
N LYS A 76 -5.56 2.73 16.85
CA LYS A 76 -5.73 2.21 18.17
C LYS A 76 -5.89 3.47 18.98
N GLU A 77 -7.14 3.86 19.24
CA GLU A 77 -7.44 4.75 20.34
C GLU A 77 -6.76 4.11 21.54
N MET A 78 -5.57 4.62 21.86
CA MET A 78 -4.85 4.29 23.05
C MET A 78 -5.63 4.98 24.17
N LYS A 79 -6.77 4.39 24.55
CA LYS A 79 -7.46 4.73 25.79
C LYS A 79 -6.62 4.12 26.90
N HIS A 80 -5.54 4.82 27.27
CA HIS A 80 -4.82 4.56 28.51
C HIS A 80 -5.35 5.46 29.65
N PRO A 81 -5.18 5.01 30.90
CA PRO A 81 -6.14 5.21 31.99
C PRO A 81 -5.80 6.42 32.86
N GLY A 82 -6.84 7.03 33.42
CA GLY A 82 -6.78 8.01 34.52
C GLY A 82 -8.23 8.33 34.89
N GLY A 83 -8.72 8.16 36.11
CA GLY A 83 -8.02 8.30 37.39
C GLY A 83 -8.19 9.74 37.87
N SER A 84 -8.90 9.89 39.00
CA SER A 84 -9.19 11.11 39.77
C SER A 84 -10.39 11.93 39.26
N ILE A 85 -11.30 12.43 40.11
CA ILE A 85 -11.24 12.74 41.55
C ILE A 85 -12.62 12.45 42.16
#